data_AF-A0A7S0RBL2-F1
#
_entry.id   AF-A0A7S0RBL2-F1
#
_cell.length_a   1.000
_cell.length_b   1.000
_cell.length_c   1.000
_cell.angle_alpha   90.00
_cell.angle_beta   90.00
_cell.angle_gamma   90.00
#
_symmetry.space_group_name_H-M   'P 1'
#
loop_
_entity.id
_entity.type
_entity.pdbx_description
1 polymer ?
#
loop_
_entity_poly.entity_id
_entity_poly.type
_entity_poly.pdbx_seq_one_letter_code
_entity_poly.pdbx_strand_id
1 'polypeptide(L)'
;CCTIDWFTAWPSDALEAVANKFLAELPDTPASTRASIMAMCKEFHQDVAALSEQYRHEAGRINYVTPTSYLELITAFTGLLGAKRGEVSASQKRYEIGLQKLAFTEQQVSVMQDELTALKPSLIKTVAETEALMATVAKEKTEVVEPKKAVVDEDVKKAEASAAAANAIKTECEGALAEALPILE
;
A
#
# COMPACT_ATOMS: atom_id res chain seq x y z
N CYS A 1 9.22 -17.61 76.35
CA CYS A 1 7.85 -18.06 76.06
C CYS A 1 7.53 -17.73 74.61
N CYS A 2 7.14 -18.71 73.79
CA CYS A 2 6.69 -18.49 72.41
C CYS A 2 5.20 -18.84 72.32
N THR A 3 4.44 -17.97 71.65
CA THR A 3 3.03 -18.20 71.33
C THR A 3 2.95 -18.98 70.02
N ILE A 4 2.16 -20.05 69.99
CA ILE A 4 1.91 -20.83 68.78
C ILE A 4 0.77 -20.16 68.01
N ASP A 5 0.98 -19.93 66.72
CA ASP A 5 -0.03 -19.45 65.78
C ASP A 5 -0.26 -20.49 64.69
N TRP A 6 -1.52 -20.84 64.43
CA TRP A 6 -1.91 -21.95 63.55
C TRP A 6 -2.45 -21.41 62.23
N PHE A 7 -1.93 -21.93 61.11
CA PHE A 7 -2.39 -21.61 59.77
C PHE A 7 -3.13 -22.80 59.16
N THR A 8 -4.25 -22.50 58.51
CA THR A 8 -5.08 -23.49 57.80
C THR A 8 -5.10 -23.21 56.30
N ALA A 9 -5.57 -24.18 55.53
CA ALA A 9 -5.81 -23.98 54.10
C ALA A 9 -6.80 -22.82 53.87
N TRP A 10 -6.66 -22.13 52.75
CA TRP A 10 -7.54 -21.00 52.45
C TRP A 10 -8.99 -21.45 52.30
N PRO A 11 -9.93 -20.83 53.03
CA PRO A 11 -11.35 -21.09 52.86
C PRO A 11 -11.88 -20.50 51.53
N SER A 12 -13.11 -20.89 51.16
CA SER A 12 -13.74 -20.50 49.88
C SER A 12 -13.82 -18.98 49.69
N ASP A 13 -14.17 -18.25 50.74
CA ASP A 13 -14.25 -16.79 50.76
C ASP A 13 -12.88 -16.12 50.56
N ALA A 14 -11.81 -16.69 51.13
CA ALA A 14 -10.45 -16.22 50.89
C ALA A 14 -10.03 -16.43 49.43
N LEU A 15 -10.35 -17.59 48.83
CA LEU A 15 -10.06 -17.87 47.42
C LEU A 15 -10.79 -16.90 46.48
N GLU A 16 -12.05 -16.57 46.79
CA GLU A 16 -12.83 -15.59 46.03
C GLU A 16 -12.29 -14.18 46.17
N ALA A 17 -11.93 -13.74 47.39
CA ALA A 17 -11.39 -12.41 47.64
C ALA A 17 -10.06 -12.20 46.90
N VAL A 18 -9.18 -13.20 46.91
CA VAL A 18 -7.90 -13.17 46.18
C VAL A 18 -8.16 -13.14 44.68
N ALA A 19 -9.01 -14.02 44.15
CA ALA A 19 -9.32 -14.02 42.72
C ALA A 19 -9.94 -12.70 42.26
N ASN A 20 -10.85 -12.12 43.03
CA ASN A 20 -11.46 -10.83 42.71
C ASN A 20 -10.41 -9.72 42.60
N LYS A 21 -9.44 -9.68 43.53
CA LYS A 21 -8.36 -8.70 43.50
C LYS A 21 -7.51 -8.82 42.23
N PHE A 22 -7.09 -10.03 41.88
CA PHE A 22 -6.26 -10.26 40.69
C PHE A 22 -7.04 -10.03 39.38
N LEU A 23 -8.31 -10.42 39.31
CA LEU A 23 -9.13 -10.28 38.12
C LEU A 23 -9.71 -8.86 37.94
N ALA A 24 -9.62 -8.00 38.96
CA ALA A 24 -9.96 -6.58 38.84
C ALA A 24 -9.01 -5.84 37.90
N GLU A 25 -7.76 -6.32 37.76
CA GLU A 25 -6.75 -5.75 36.86
C GLU A 25 -7.00 -6.11 35.38
N LEU A 26 -7.90 -7.06 35.09
CA LEU A 26 -8.23 -7.45 33.72
C LEU A 26 -9.07 -6.37 33.01
N PRO A 27 -8.56 -5.74 31.94
CA PRO A 27 -9.35 -4.82 31.13
C PRO A 27 -10.43 -5.59 30.34
N ASP A 28 -11.47 -4.85 29.92
CA ASP A 28 -12.52 -5.31 29.00
C ASP A 28 -13.18 -6.64 29.36
N THR A 29 -13.34 -6.90 30.66
CA THR A 29 -13.99 -8.12 31.16
C THR A 29 -15.27 -7.76 31.90
N PRO A 30 -16.45 -8.14 31.39
CA PRO A 30 -17.72 -7.91 32.06
C PRO A 30 -17.75 -8.52 33.46
N ALA A 31 -18.46 -7.89 34.40
CA ALA A 31 -18.53 -8.35 35.78
C ALA A 31 -19.09 -9.79 35.89
N SER A 32 -20.04 -10.17 35.04
CA SER A 32 -20.60 -11.52 34.98
C SER A 32 -19.56 -12.57 34.55
N THR A 33 -18.75 -12.25 33.53
CA THR A 33 -17.64 -13.11 33.08
C THR A 33 -16.56 -13.21 34.15
N ARG A 34 -16.23 -12.10 34.82
CA ARG A 34 -15.29 -12.10 35.94
C ARG A 34 -15.76 -13.01 37.07
N ALA A 35 -17.04 -12.94 37.44
CA ALA A 35 -17.64 -13.83 38.43
C ALA A 35 -17.55 -15.31 38.04
N SER A 36 -17.75 -15.61 36.76
CA SER A 36 -17.61 -16.98 36.24
C SER A 36 -16.17 -17.48 36.32
N ILE A 37 -15.18 -16.63 36.00
CA ILE A 37 -13.76 -16.96 36.11
C ILE A 37 -13.37 -17.18 37.58
N MET A 38 -13.84 -16.34 38.50
CA MET A 38 -13.59 -16.52 39.93
C MET A 38 -14.10 -17.87 40.44
N ALA A 39 -15.35 -18.21 40.09
CA ALA A 39 -15.95 -19.48 40.47
C ALA A 39 -15.16 -20.68 39.94
N MET A 40 -14.77 -20.62 38.66
CA MET A 40 -13.98 -21.66 38.01
C MET A 40 -12.58 -21.84 38.64
N CYS A 41 -11.86 -20.74 38.90
CA CYS A 41 -10.54 -20.83 39.55
C CYS A 41 -10.65 -21.46 40.94
N LYS A 42 -11.65 -21.06 41.73
CA LYS A 42 -11.92 -21.64 43.04
C LYS A 42 -12.17 -23.14 42.95
N GLU A 43 -13.10 -23.54 42.08
CA GLU A 43 -13.47 -24.94 41.87
C GLU A 43 -12.26 -25.78 41.49
N PHE A 44 -11.45 -25.33 40.52
CA PHE A 44 -10.23 -26.03 40.11
C PHE A 44 -9.23 -26.22 41.26
N HIS A 45 -9.06 -25.21 42.12
CA HIS A 45 -8.17 -25.34 43.26
C HIS A 45 -8.67 -26.36 44.29
N GLN A 46 -9.97 -26.34 44.58
CA GLN A 46 -10.62 -27.27 45.51
C GLN A 46 -10.60 -28.71 44.97
N ASP A 47 -10.87 -28.88 43.68
CA ASP A 47 -10.85 -30.18 43.02
C ASP A 47 -9.45 -30.77 43.01
N VAL A 48 -8.42 -29.98 42.68
CA VAL A 48 -7.03 -30.46 42.69
C VAL A 48 -6.58 -30.83 44.11
N ALA A 49 -7.07 -30.15 45.14
CA ALA A 49 -6.81 -30.54 46.53
C ALA A 49 -7.44 -31.92 46.86
N ALA A 50 -8.70 -32.13 46.47
CA ALA A 50 -9.37 -33.43 46.66
C ALA A 50 -8.69 -34.55 45.86
N LEU A 51 -8.37 -34.30 44.59
CA LEU A 51 -7.65 -35.25 43.73
C LEU A 51 -6.25 -35.57 44.26
N SER A 52 -5.57 -34.61 44.89
CA SER A 52 -4.23 -34.85 45.46
C SER A 52 -4.28 -35.81 46.65
N GLU A 53 -5.32 -35.75 47.48
CA GLU A 53 -5.52 -36.74 48.56
C GLU A 53 -5.89 -38.11 47.98
N GLN A 54 -6.76 -38.17 46.97
CA GLN A 54 -7.07 -39.41 46.27
C GLN A 54 -5.81 -40.04 45.65
N TYR A 55 -4.99 -39.23 44.97
CA TYR A 55 -3.74 -39.68 44.36
C TYR A 55 -2.75 -40.22 45.39
N ARG A 56 -2.71 -39.61 46.57
CA ARG A 56 -1.92 -40.12 47.70
C ARG A 56 -2.44 -41.49 48.15
N HIS A 57 -3.74 -41.68 48.27
CA HIS A 57 -4.34 -42.97 48.66
C HIS A 57 -4.09 -44.07 47.63
N GLU A 58 -4.20 -43.76 46.34
CA GLU A 58 -4.12 -44.74 45.26
C GLU A 58 -2.68 -45.07 44.86
N ALA A 59 -1.83 -44.06 44.72
CA ALA A 59 -0.47 -44.21 44.21
C ALA A 59 0.63 -44.09 45.28
N GLY A 60 0.27 -43.74 46.52
CA GLY A 60 1.23 -43.51 47.61
C GLY A 60 2.12 -42.27 47.41
N ARG A 61 1.82 -41.41 46.42
CA ARG A 61 2.62 -40.24 46.06
C ARG A 61 1.94 -38.96 46.54
N ILE A 62 2.72 -38.06 47.14
CA ILE A 62 2.20 -36.81 47.71
C ILE A 62 2.40 -35.67 46.72
N ASN A 63 1.31 -34.96 46.43
CA ASN A 63 1.32 -33.67 45.74
C ASN A 63 0.84 -32.60 46.71
N TYR A 64 1.57 -31.49 46.81
CA TYR A 64 1.21 -30.39 47.71
C TYR A 64 0.46 -29.31 46.95
N VAL A 65 -0.77 -29.04 47.39
CA VAL A 65 -1.58 -27.92 46.91
C VAL A 65 -1.36 -26.75 47.86
N THR A 66 -0.79 -25.65 47.35
CA THR A 66 -0.40 -24.48 48.14
C THR A 66 -1.15 -23.24 47.66
N PRO A 67 -1.33 -22.21 48.52
CA PRO A 67 -1.86 -20.92 48.07
C PRO A 67 -1.08 -20.31 46.91
N THR A 68 0.24 -20.51 46.85
CA THR A 68 1.07 -20.08 45.72
C THR A 68 0.62 -20.73 44.41
N SER A 69 0.30 -22.03 44.41
CA SER A 69 -0.21 -22.73 43.23
C SER A 69 -1.53 -22.12 42.72
N TYR A 70 -2.37 -21.57 43.61
CA TYR A 70 -3.58 -20.84 43.22
C TYR A 70 -3.27 -19.49 42.56
N LEU A 71 -2.30 -18.75 43.09
CA LEU A 71 -1.86 -17.47 42.50
C LEU A 71 -1.25 -17.69 41.10
N GLU A 72 -0.47 -18.76 40.94
CA GLU A 72 0.10 -19.16 39.65
C GLU A 72 -1.00 -19.54 38.65
N LEU A 73 -2.03 -20.28 39.07
CA LEU A 73 -3.19 -20.60 38.23
C LEU A 73 -3.85 -19.32 37.67
N ILE A 74 -4.12 -18.35 38.55
CA ILE A 74 -4.75 -17.09 38.14
C ILE A 74 -3.82 -16.32 37.19
N THR A 75 -2.55 -16.20 37.53
CA THR A 75 -1.55 -15.45 36.73
C THR A 75 -1.35 -16.08 35.35
N ALA A 76 -1.26 -17.40 35.28
CA ALA A 76 -1.16 -18.12 34.00
C ALA A 76 -2.42 -17.94 33.16
N PHE A 77 -3.60 -18.00 33.79
CA PHE A 77 -4.88 -17.78 33.10
C PHE A 77 -4.99 -16.36 32.54
N THR A 78 -4.70 -15.33 33.34
CA THR A 78 -4.78 -13.92 32.89
C THR A 78 -3.77 -13.63 31.79
N GLY A 79 -2.54 -14.16 31.90
CA GLY A 79 -1.51 -14.06 30.87
C GLY A 79 -1.95 -14.72 29.55
N LEU A 80 -2.48 -15.94 29.61
CA LEU A 80 -2.99 -16.64 28.43
C LEU A 80 -4.17 -15.91 27.78
N LEU A 81 -5.11 -15.41 28.58
CA LEU A 81 -6.24 -14.63 28.10
C LEU A 81 -5.78 -13.37 27.35
N GLY A 82 -4.80 -12.65 27.91
CA GLY A 82 -4.21 -11.48 27.28
C GLY A 82 -3.55 -11.81 25.94
N ALA A 83 -2.75 -12.88 25.89
CA ALA A 83 -2.11 -13.35 24.67
C ALA A 83 -3.14 -13.70 23.58
N LYS A 84 -4.19 -14.46 23.94
CA LYS A 84 -5.24 -14.86 23.00
C LYS A 84 -6.09 -13.69 22.51
N ARG A 85 -6.42 -12.73 23.37
CA ARG A 85 -7.06 -11.48 22.93
C ARG A 85 -6.19 -10.69 21.96
N GLY A 86 -4.88 -10.63 22.21
CA GLY A 86 -3.91 -10.00 21.32
C GLY A 86 -3.88 -10.65 19.93
N GLU A 87 -3.80 -11.98 19.87
CA GLU A 87 -3.85 -12.75 18.61
C GLU A 87 -5.13 -12.46 17.81
N VAL A 88 -6.29 -12.52 18.48
CA VAL A 88 -7.59 -12.30 17.84
C VAL A 88 -7.73 -10.85 17.36
N SER A 89 -7.37 -9.87 18.19
CA SER A 89 -7.43 -8.45 17.85
C SER A 89 -6.51 -8.11 16.67
N ALA A 90 -5.30 -8.67 16.63
CA ALA A 90 -4.38 -8.50 15.49
C ALA A 90 -4.96 -9.07 14.19
N SER A 91 -5.58 -10.26 14.26
CA SER A 91 -6.25 -10.88 13.11
C SER A 91 -7.43 -10.04 12.64
N GLN A 92 -8.27 -9.56 13.55
CA GLN A 92 -9.39 -8.67 13.24
C GLN A 92 -8.92 -7.40 12.53
N LYS A 93 -7.92 -6.70 13.10
CA LYS A 93 -7.34 -5.49 12.51
C LYS A 93 -6.80 -5.72 11.11
N ARG A 94 -6.19 -6.88 10.85
CA ARG A 94 -5.72 -7.26 9.51
C ARG A 94 -6.87 -7.32 8.51
N TYR A 95 -8.00 -7.93 8.89
CA TYR A 95 -9.18 -8.00 8.03
C TYR A 95 -9.83 -6.63 7.81
N GLU A 96 -9.95 -5.82 8.85
CA GLU A 96 -10.49 -4.46 8.74
C GLU A 96 -9.67 -3.61 7.77
N ILE A 97 -8.33 -3.62 7.90
CA ILE A 97 -7.43 -2.93 6.97
C ILE A 97 -7.58 -3.51 5.56
N GLY A 98 -7.64 -4.84 5.42
CA GLY A 98 -7.83 -5.49 4.12
C GLY A 98 -9.12 -5.04 3.43
N LEU A 99 -10.23 -4.99 4.17
CA LEU A 99 -11.52 -4.55 3.67
C LEU A 99 -11.49 -3.07 3.25
N GLN A 100 -10.86 -2.21 4.05
CA GLN A 100 -10.68 -0.80 3.70
C GLN A 100 -9.87 -0.63 2.40
N LYS A 101 -8.82 -1.42 2.22
CA LYS A 101 -8.02 -1.40 0.98
C LYS A 101 -8.81 -1.86 -0.22
N LEU A 102 -9.60 -2.93 -0.08
CA LEU A 102 -10.48 -3.40 -1.15
C LEU A 102 -11.50 -2.33 -1.57
N ALA A 103 -12.20 -1.72 -0.60
CA ALA A 103 -13.16 -0.66 -0.87
C ALA A 103 -12.50 0.57 -1.55
N PHE A 104 -11.30 0.96 -1.12
CA PHE A 104 -10.55 2.04 -1.75
C PHE A 104 -10.15 1.72 -3.19
N THR A 105 -9.70 0.49 -3.46
CA THR A 105 -9.36 0.05 -4.82
C THR A 105 -10.59 -0.02 -5.71
N GLU A 106 -11.72 -0.54 -5.20
CA GLU A 106 -12.99 -0.56 -5.92
C GLU A 106 -13.41 0.83 -6.36
N GLN A 107 -13.36 1.81 -5.45
CA GLN A 107 -13.67 3.21 -5.76
C GLN A 107 -12.76 3.77 -6.87
N GLN A 108 -11.45 3.53 -6.79
CA GLN A 108 -10.51 3.99 -7.82
C GLN A 108 -10.75 3.34 -9.18
N VAL A 109 -11.08 2.04 -9.20
CA VAL A 109 -11.39 1.33 -10.44
C VAL A 109 -12.68 1.87 -11.06
N SER A 110 -13.70 2.18 -10.25
CA SER A 110 -14.93 2.82 -10.74
C SER A 110 -14.63 4.15 -11.44
N VAL A 111 -13.85 5.03 -10.80
CA VAL A 111 -13.47 6.32 -11.38
C VAL A 111 -12.71 6.14 -12.70
N MET A 112 -11.76 5.21 -12.75
CA MET A 112 -11.00 4.92 -13.97
C MET A 112 -11.89 4.38 -15.10
N GLN A 113 -12.89 3.55 -14.77
CA GLN A 113 -13.85 3.04 -15.76
C GLN A 113 -14.72 4.17 -16.34
N ASP A 114 -15.14 5.11 -15.50
CA ASP A 114 -15.92 6.28 -15.93
C ASP A 114 -15.07 7.18 -16.85
N GLU A 115 -13.84 7.49 -16.46
CA GLU A 115 -12.89 8.27 -17.26
C GLU A 115 -12.62 7.62 -18.63
N LEU A 116 -12.38 6.31 -18.64
CA LEU A 116 -12.12 5.55 -19.87
C LEU A 116 -13.34 5.52 -20.78
N THR A 117 -14.55 5.45 -20.21
CA THR A 117 -15.80 5.52 -20.97
C THR A 117 -16.02 6.90 -21.57
N ALA A 118 -15.69 7.97 -20.83
CA ALA A 118 -15.79 9.34 -21.31
C ALA A 118 -14.74 9.69 -22.38
N LEU A 119 -13.52 9.13 -22.30
CA LEU A 119 -12.44 9.44 -23.23
C LEU A 119 -12.62 8.76 -24.60
N LYS A 120 -13.24 7.57 -24.64
CA LYS A 120 -13.41 6.77 -25.86
C LYS A 120 -14.03 7.53 -27.05
N PRO A 121 -15.16 8.25 -26.91
CA PRO A 121 -15.77 8.97 -28.04
C PRO A 121 -14.89 10.11 -28.55
N SER A 122 -14.23 10.84 -27.64
CA SER A 122 -13.30 11.90 -28.00
C SER A 122 -12.14 11.36 -28.82
N LEU A 123 -11.57 10.21 -28.41
CA LEU A 123 -10.50 9.55 -29.14
C LEU A 123 -10.93 9.12 -30.55
N ILE A 124 -12.11 8.53 -30.70
CA ILE A 124 -12.63 8.14 -32.03
C ILE A 124 -12.78 9.37 -32.93
N LYS A 125 -13.31 10.48 -32.38
CA LYS A 125 -13.46 11.74 -33.11
C LYS A 125 -12.11 12.32 -33.53
N THR A 126 -11.14 12.41 -32.63
CA THR A 126 -9.83 12.99 -32.94
C THR A 126 -9.04 12.14 -33.93
N VAL A 127 -9.17 10.81 -33.89
CA VAL A 127 -8.61 9.90 -34.91
C VAL A 127 -9.23 10.20 -36.28
N ALA A 128 -10.56 10.28 -36.37
CA ALA A 128 -11.22 10.61 -37.64
C ALA A 128 -10.82 11.99 -38.18
N GLU A 129 -10.71 12.99 -37.31
CA GLU A 129 -10.25 14.35 -37.68
C GLU A 129 -8.79 14.34 -38.16
N THR A 130 -7.90 13.61 -37.49
CA THR A 130 -6.49 13.51 -37.90
C THR A 130 -6.32 12.75 -39.21
N GLU A 131 -7.09 11.68 -39.45
CA GLU A 131 -7.11 10.97 -40.73
C GLU A 131 -7.58 11.88 -41.88
N ALA A 132 -8.63 12.67 -41.67
CA ALA A 132 -9.13 13.63 -42.66
C ALA A 132 -8.10 14.73 -42.96
N LEU A 133 -7.42 15.24 -41.94
CA LEU A 133 -6.40 16.26 -42.08
C LEU A 133 -5.16 15.72 -42.81
N MET A 134 -4.74 14.49 -42.49
CA MET A 134 -3.66 13.79 -43.21
C MET A 134 -3.99 13.61 -44.70
N ALA A 135 -5.22 13.23 -45.03
CA ALA A 135 -5.66 13.11 -46.43
C ALA A 135 -5.63 14.48 -47.15
N THR A 136 -6.06 15.54 -46.49
CA THR A 136 -6.03 16.91 -47.04
C THR A 136 -4.59 17.37 -47.29
N VAL A 137 -3.69 17.18 -46.32
CA VAL A 137 -2.27 17.50 -46.46
C VAL A 137 -1.61 16.70 -47.57
N ALA A 138 -1.93 15.41 -47.71
CA ALA A 138 -1.41 14.59 -48.80
C ALA A 138 -1.86 15.12 -50.16
N LYS A 139 -3.14 15.50 -50.29
CA LYS A 139 -3.70 16.10 -51.51
C LYS A 139 -3.03 17.45 -51.85
N GLU A 140 -2.95 18.36 -50.88
CA GLU A 140 -2.30 19.67 -51.06
C GLU A 140 -0.82 19.52 -51.42
N LYS A 141 -0.12 18.55 -50.83
CA LYS A 141 1.26 18.25 -51.20
C LYS A 141 1.38 17.89 -52.68
N THR A 142 0.52 17.00 -53.17
CA THR A 142 0.56 16.56 -54.58
C THR A 142 0.07 17.62 -55.56
N GLU A 143 -0.98 18.37 -55.23
CA GLU A 143 -1.65 19.28 -56.17
C GLU A 143 -1.06 20.69 -56.18
N VAL A 144 -0.44 21.12 -55.07
CA VAL A 144 0.04 22.50 -54.90
C VAL A 144 1.53 22.54 -54.66
N VAL A 145 2.05 21.77 -53.71
CA VAL A 145 3.45 21.90 -53.27
C VAL A 145 4.41 21.33 -54.32
N GLU A 146 4.20 20.11 -54.80
CA GLU A 146 5.03 19.47 -55.84
C GLU A 146 5.08 20.31 -57.14
N PRO A 147 3.96 20.76 -57.75
CA PRO A 147 4.03 21.56 -58.97
C PRO A 147 4.63 22.95 -58.72
N LYS A 148 4.33 23.62 -57.60
CA LYS A 148 4.99 24.91 -57.29
C LYS A 148 6.47 24.73 -57.07
N LYS A 149 6.89 23.65 -56.41
CA LYS A 149 8.31 23.33 -56.22
C LYS A 149 9.01 23.12 -57.55
N ALA A 150 8.40 22.40 -58.49
CA ALA A 150 8.96 22.22 -59.83
C ALA A 150 9.16 23.55 -60.57
N VAL A 151 8.19 24.47 -60.48
CA VAL A 151 8.30 25.81 -61.08
C VAL A 151 9.41 26.63 -60.41
N VAL A 152 9.46 26.65 -59.08
CA VAL A 152 10.50 27.36 -58.32
C VAL A 152 11.89 26.80 -58.65
N ASP A 153 12.05 25.48 -58.74
CA ASP A 153 13.31 24.83 -59.10
C ASP A 153 13.74 25.20 -60.53
N GLU A 154 12.80 25.39 -61.47
CA GLU A 154 13.10 25.89 -62.82
C GLU A 154 13.53 27.37 -62.82
N ASP A 155 12.83 28.22 -62.08
CA ASP A 155 13.14 29.64 -61.97
C ASP A 155 14.49 29.87 -61.27
N VAL A 156 14.82 29.08 -60.25
CA VAL A 156 16.14 29.08 -59.61
C VAL A 156 17.23 28.76 -60.62
N LYS A 157 17.07 27.70 -61.44
CA LYS A 157 18.04 27.37 -62.49
C LYS A 157 18.23 28.49 -63.51
N LYS A 158 17.14 29.16 -63.92
CA LYS A 158 17.22 30.32 -64.84
C LYS A 158 17.96 31.49 -64.20
N ALA A 159 17.66 31.80 -62.94
CA ALA A 159 18.33 32.86 -62.20
C ALA A 159 19.82 32.56 -61.99
N GLU A 160 20.19 31.32 -61.66
CA GLU A 160 21.58 30.87 -61.55
C GLU A 160 22.32 30.98 -62.88
N ALA A 161 21.70 30.57 -63.99
CA ALA A 161 22.29 30.73 -65.32
C ALA A 161 22.50 32.20 -65.70
N SER A 162 21.52 33.07 -65.40
CA SER A 162 21.64 34.51 -65.62
C SER A 162 22.71 35.15 -64.73
N ALA A 163 22.83 34.72 -63.47
CA ALA A 163 23.86 35.18 -62.55
C ALA A 163 25.25 34.74 -62.99
N ALA A 164 25.39 33.49 -63.47
CA ALA A 164 26.65 33.00 -64.04
C ALA A 164 27.07 33.78 -65.29
N ALA A 165 26.12 34.08 -66.19
CA ALA A 165 26.38 34.91 -67.37
C ALA A 165 26.80 36.34 -67.00
N ALA A 166 26.09 36.97 -66.05
CA ALA A 166 26.44 38.30 -65.56
C ALA A 166 27.81 38.33 -64.88
N ASN A 167 28.14 37.30 -64.10
CA ASN A 167 29.46 37.16 -63.48
C ASN A 167 30.57 36.95 -64.53
N ALA A 168 30.33 36.17 -65.58
CA ALA A 168 31.28 35.99 -66.67
C ALA A 168 31.60 37.32 -67.38
N ILE A 169 30.56 38.10 -67.71
CA ILE A 169 30.72 39.44 -68.29
C ILE A 169 31.48 40.36 -67.33
N LYS A 170 31.13 40.33 -66.03
CA LYS A 170 31.83 41.11 -65.01
C LYS A 170 33.32 40.74 -64.95
N THR A 171 33.67 39.46 -64.92
CA THR A 171 35.07 38.99 -64.89
C THR A 171 35.82 39.38 -66.16
N GLU A 172 35.18 39.31 -67.33
CA GLU A 172 35.76 39.79 -68.59
C GLU A 172 36.04 41.30 -68.56
N CYS A 173 35.08 42.11 -68.11
CA CYS A 173 35.26 43.55 -67.98
C CYS A 173 36.30 43.94 -66.92
N GLU A 174 36.32 43.27 -65.76
CA GLU A 174 37.34 43.48 -64.72
C GLU A 174 38.73 43.07 -65.20
N GLY A 175 38.85 41.99 -65.99
CA GLY A 175 40.09 41.57 -66.64
C GLY A 175 40.60 42.59 -67.64
N ALA A 176 39.74 43.06 -68.55
CA ALA A 176 40.09 44.11 -69.52
C ALA A 176 40.49 45.43 -68.83
N LEU A 177 39.82 45.78 -67.72
CA LEU A 177 40.20 46.95 -66.91
C LEU A 177 41.57 46.76 -66.24
N ALA A 178 41.84 45.57 -65.70
CA ALA A 178 43.12 45.25 -65.07
C ALA A 178 44.30 45.25 -66.05
N GLU A 179 44.08 44.92 -67.34
CA GLU A 179 45.08 45.07 -68.40
C GLU A 179 45.33 46.54 -68.78
N ALA A 180 44.30 47.38 -68.72
CA ALA A 180 44.40 48.80 -69.06
C ALA A 180 45.04 49.67 -67.95
N LEU A 181 44.90 49.27 -66.68
CA LEU A 181 45.47 49.99 -65.53
C LEU A 181 47.01 50.12 -65.52
N PRO A 182 47.82 49.09 -65.79
CA PRO A 182 49.29 49.20 -65.80
C PRO A 182 49.87 49.99 -66.99
N ILE A 183 49.05 50.39 -67.96
CA ILE A 183 49.44 51.30 -69.06
C ILE A 183 49.22 52.77 -68.64
N LEU A 184 48.46 53.00 -67.56
CA LEU A 184 48.10 54.33 -67.06
C LEU A 184 49.02 54.85 -65.93
N GLU A 185 49.82 53.97 -65.31
CA GLU A 185 50.95 54.32 -64.41
C GLU A 185 52.28 54.34 -65.18
#